data_AF-A0A1X0ZJW3-F1
#
_entry.id   AF-A0A1X0ZJW3-F1
#
_cell.length_a   1.000
_cell.length_b   1.000
_cell.length_c   1.000
_cell.angle_alpha   90.00
_cell.angle_beta   90.00
_cell.angle_gamma   90.00
#
_symmetry.space_group_name_H-M   'P 1'
#
loop_
_entity.id
_entity.type
_entity.pdbx_description
1 polymer ?
#
loop_
_entity_poly.entity_id
_entity_poly.type
_entity_poly.pdbx_seq_one_letter_code
_entity_poly.pdbx_strand_id
1 'polypeptide(L)'
;MKAVFLAICMSTVAVNAAASDYAGDSYVIDQRDPKYQAAIEHLSSAAQALRLAQDELKKAEASHPLPGLDLVRMLSQVHPVEETINVILRPEQKRLRYQELTPDGQFFTTPPSTWRLRR
;
A
#
# COMPACT_ATOMS: atom_id res chain seq x y z
N MET A 1 -29.08 44.60 9.30
CA MET A 1 -28.63 43.85 8.10
C MET A 1 -27.24 44.32 7.72
N LYS A 2 -26.22 43.48 7.94
CA LYS A 2 -24.95 43.47 7.18
C LYS A 2 -24.20 42.20 7.57
N ALA A 3 -24.19 41.26 6.63
CA ALA A 3 -23.65 39.93 6.79
C ALA A 3 -22.13 39.98 6.95
N VAL A 4 -21.64 39.25 7.95
CA VAL A 4 -20.25 38.85 8.08
C VAL A 4 -20.02 37.74 7.05
N PHE A 5 -19.36 38.07 5.94
CA PHE A 5 -18.91 37.06 4.98
C PHE A 5 -17.45 36.70 5.28
N LEU A 6 -17.33 35.46 5.74
CA LEU A 6 -16.13 34.73 6.09
C LEU A 6 -15.36 34.40 4.79
N ALA A 7 -14.36 35.20 4.44
CA ALA A 7 -13.46 34.89 3.32
C ALA A 7 -12.34 33.95 3.80
N ILE A 8 -12.63 32.65 3.78
CA ILE A 8 -11.60 31.60 3.86
C ILE A 8 -10.85 31.62 2.53
N CYS A 9 -9.76 32.39 2.46
CA CYS A 9 -8.78 32.23 1.38
C CYS A 9 -7.96 30.98 1.71
N MET A 10 -8.30 29.89 1.03
CA MET A 10 -7.53 28.66 1.02
C MET A 10 -6.10 28.96 0.60
N SER A 11 -5.15 28.74 1.51
CA SER A 11 -3.73 28.76 1.23
C SER A 11 -3.40 27.66 0.23
N THR A 12 -3.14 28.10 -0.99
CA THR A 12 -2.34 27.50 -2.05
C THR A 12 -1.55 26.26 -1.61
N VAL A 13 -2.06 25.08 -1.92
CA VAL A 13 -1.23 23.87 -2.00
C VAL A 13 -0.29 24.09 -3.18
N ALA A 14 0.99 24.30 -2.89
CA ALA A 14 2.05 24.27 -3.87
C ALA A 14 2.08 22.86 -4.49
N VAL A 15 1.41 22.72 -5.63
CA VAL A 15 1.56 21.56 -6.50
C VAL A 15 2.97 21.66 -7.06
N ASN A 16 3.93 21.02 -6.38
CA ASN A 16 5.22 20.74 -6.98
C ASN A 16 4.96 19.85 -8.20
N ALA A 17 4.94 20.48 -9.36
CA ALA A 17 5.00 19.85 -10.65
C ALA A 17 6.34 19.11 -10.77
N ALA A 18 6.40 17.88 -10.28
CA ALA A 18 7.34 16.90 -10.76
C ALA A 18 6.85 16.50 -12.16
N ALA A 19 7.25 17.29 -13.14
CA ALA A 19 7.01 17.03 -14.54
C ALA A 19 7.57 15.64 -14.90
N SER A 20 6.63 14.74 -15.21
CA SER A 20 6.70 13.72 -16.24
C SER A 20 8.03 13.66 -17.01
N ASP A 21 8.93 12.79 -16.57
CA ASP A 21 10.02 12.26 -17.39
C ASP A 21 9.65 10.82 -17.81
N TYR A 22 8.63 10.70 -18.68
CA TYR A 22 8.27 9.45 -19.35
C TYR A 22 9.01 9.35 -20.68
N ALA A 23 10.35 9.40 -20.63
CA ALA A 23 11.21 9.24 -21.79
C ALA A 23 11.77 7.82 -21.80
N GLY A 24 11.07 6.90 -22.49
CA GLY A 24 11.66 5.78 -23.23
C GLY A 24 12.65 4.83 -22.54
N ASP A 25 12.74 4.83 -21.21
CA ASP A 25 13.56 3.86 -20.48
C ASP A 25 12.78 2.56 -20.37
N SER A 26 13.42 1.43 -20.65
CA SER A 26 12.85 0.12 -20.33
C SER A 26 12.72 0.07 -18.81
N TYR A 27 11.58 0.51 -18.28
CA TYR A 27 11.38 0.69 -16.85
C TYR A 27 11.47 -0.68 -16.16
N VAL A 28 12.67 -1.01 -15.72
CA VAL A 28 12.93 -2.16 -14.86
C VAL A 28 12.44 -1.74 -13.49
N ILE A 29 11.34 -2.35 -13.06
CA ILE A 29 10.81 -2.16 -11.70
C ILE A 29 11.88 -2.63 -10.73
N ASP A 30 12.59 -1.70 -10.08
CA ASP A 30 13.53 -2.01 -9.01
C ASP A 30 12.80 -2.04 -7.66
N GLN A 31 12.66 -3.24 -7.11
CA GLN A 31 11.99 -3.48 -5.83
C GLN A 31 12.80 -3.00 -4.62
N ARG A 32 14.08 -2.67 -4.82
CA ARG A 32 14.96 -2.10 -3.79
C ARG A 32 14.90 -0.57 -3.76
N ASP A 33 14.26 0.06 -4.75
CA ASP A 33 14.06 1.50 -4.75
C ASP A 33 13.19 1.91 -3.55
N PRO A 34 13.65 2.84 -2.69
CA PRO A 34 12.85 3.36 -1.58
C PRO A 34 11.49 3.91 -2.05
N LYS A 35 11.39 4.47 -3.26
CA LYS A 35 10.11 4.97 -3.81
C LYS A 35 9.13 3.83 -4.08
N TYR A 36 9.63 2.71 -4.60
CA TYR A 36 8.82 1.51 -4.83
C TYR A 36 8.28 0.98 -3.49
N GLN A 37 9.15 0.87 -2.49
CA GLN A 37 8.78 0.38 -1.16
C GLN A 37 7.70 1.26 -0.52
N ALA A 38 7.90 2.59 -0.51
CA ALA A 38 6.91 3.53 0.00
C ALA A 38 5.57 3.43 -0.75
N ALA A 39 5.60 3.27 -2.08
CA ALA A 39 4.38 3.12 -2.87
C ALA A 39 3.61 1.84 -2.50
N ILE A 40 4.30 0.71 -2.32
CA ILE A 40 3.68 -0.56 -1.89
C ILE A 40 3.11 -0.45 -0.47
N GLU A 41 3.81 0.21 0.44
CA GLU A 41 3.32 0.46 1.80
C GLU A 41 2.05 1.31 1.80
N HIS A 42 2.04 2.39 1.02
CA HIS A 42 0.88 3.26 0.86
C HIS A 42 -0.31 2.51 0.25
N LEU A 43 -0.08 1.69 -0.79
CA LEU A 43 -1.12 0.87 -1.40
C LEU A 43 -1.67 -0.16 -0.42
N SER A 44 -0.82 -0.79 0.39
CA SER A 44 -1.26 -1.74 1.41
C SER A 44 -2.12 -1.08 2.49
N SER A 45 -1.73 0.12 2.93
CA SER A 45 -2.47 0.93 3.90
C SER A 45 -3.81 1.39 3.34
N ALA A 46 -3.83 1.83 2.07
CA ALA A 46 -5.05 2.22 1.37
C ALA A 46 -6.03 1.04 1.22
N ALA A 47 -5.53 -0.16 0.88
CA ALA A 47 -6.35 -1.37 0.78
C ALA A 47 -7.03 -1.70 2.12
N GLN A 48 -6.28 -1.62 3.22
CA GLN A 48 -6.81 -1.87 4.55
C GLN A 48 -7.86 -0.83 4.97
N ALA A 49 -7.55 0.46 4.77
CA ALA A 49 -8.47 1.55 5.09
C ALA A 49 -9.78 1.45 4.29
N LEU A 50 -9.69 1.11 3.01
CA LEU A 50 -10.85 0.90 2.14
C LEU A 50 -11.70 -0.28 2.61
N ARG A 51 -11.06 -1.39 3.01
CA ARG A 51 -11.77 -2.54 3.56
C ARG A 51 -12.55 -2.18 4.83
N LEU A 52 -11.89 -1.49 5.77
CA LEU A 52 -12.52 -1.03 7.00
C LEU A 52 -13.69 -0.08 6.71
N ALA A 53 -13.52 0.86 5.78
CA ALA A 53 -14.57 1.78 5.39
C ALA A 53 -15.81 1.06 4.83
N GLN A 54 -15.62 0.03 3.99
CA GLN A 54 -16.73 -0.78 3.48
C GLN A 54 -17.43 -1.57 4.59
N ASP A 55 -16.67 -2.15 5.51
CA ASP A 55 -17.24 -2.94 6.61
C ASP A 55 -18.03 -2.05 7.58
N GLU A 56 -17.52 -0.85 7.88
CA GLU A 56 -18.26 0.16 8.65
C GLU A 56 -19.50 0.67 7.91
N LEU A 57 -19.45 0.86 6.59
CA LEU A 57 -20.60 1.26 5.78
C LEU A 57 -21.72 0.20 5.83
N LYS A 58 -21.36 -1.08 5.69
CA LYS A 58 -22.32 -2.21 5.79
C LYS A 58 -22.91 -2.31 7.20
N LYS A 59 -22.08 -2.11 8.22
CA LYS A 59 -22.52 -2.10 9.62
C LYS A 59 -23.46 -0.93 9.91
N ALA A 60 -23.17 0.25 9.36
CA ALA A 60 -24.03 1.42 9.48
C ALA A 60 -25.41 1.15 8.89
N GLU A 61 -25.49 0.62 7.67
CA GLU A 61 -26.75 0.23 7.01
C GLU A 61 -27.53 -0.81 7.82
N ALA A 62 -26.85 -1.84 8.35
CA ALA A 62 -27.49 -2.85 9.17
C ALA A 62 -28.03 -2.29 10.50
N SER A 63 -27.37 -1.28 11.06
CA SER A 63 -27.80 -0.65 12.32
C SER A 63 -28.92 0.38 12.12
N HIS A 64 -28.84 1.18 11.05
CA HIS A 64 -29.77 2.25 10.73
C HIS A 64 -29.90 2.30 9.20
N PRO A 65 -31.07 1.98 8.63
CA PRO A 65 -31.25 2.06 7.19
C PRO A 65 -31.06 3.52 6.74
N LEU A 66 -30.15 3.75 5.80
CA LEU A 66 -29.84 5.07 5.25
C LEU A 66 -30.76 5.33 4.04
N PRO A 67 -31.85 6.09 4.18
CA PRO A 67 -32.81 6.26 3.10
C PRO A 67 -32.17 6.98 1.90
N GLY A 68 -32.35 6.42 0.71
CA GLY A 68 -31.83 6.97 -0.55
C GLY A 68 -30.36 6.64 -0.84
N LEU A 69 -29.68 5.89 0.02
CA LEU A 69 -28.33 5.38 -0.25
C LEU A 69 -28.41 4.02 -0.96
N ASP A 70 -27.88 3.93 -2.18
CA ASP A 70 -27.75 2.66 -2.91
C ASP A 70 -26.36 2.06 -2.65
N LEU A 71 -26.28 1.27 -1.59
CA LEU A 71 -25.03 0.72 -1.07
C LEU A 71 -24.41 -0.29 -2.03
N VAL A 72 -25.25 -1.09 -2.70
CA VAL A 72 -24.80 -2.08 -3.70
C VAL A 72 -24.15 -1.38 -4.89
N ARG A 73 -24.77 -0.30 -5.38
CA ARG A 73 -24.20 0.50 -6.49
C ARG A 73 -22.92 1.22 -6.09
N MET A 74 -22.82 1.73 -4.86
CA MET A 74 -21.59 2.37 -4.39
C MET A 74 -20.44 1.37 -4.27
N LEU A 75 -20.69 0.20 -3.66
CA LEU A 75 -19.67 -0.83 -3.53
C LEU A 75 -19.22 -1.37 -4.89
N SER A 76 -20.13 -1.49 -5.87
CA SER A 76 -19.76 -1.93 -7.22
C SER A 76 -18.86 -0.93 -7.96
N GLN A 77 -18.96 0.36 -7.68
CA GLN A 77 -18.06 1.38 -8.21
C GLN A 77 -16.65 1.31 -7.62
N VAL A 78 -16.53 0.80 -6.39
CA VAL A 78 -15.23 0.66 -5.69
C VAL A 78 -14.50 -0.60 -6.14
N HIS A 79 -15.22 -1.62 -6.59
CA HIS A 79 -14.64 -2.93 -6.94
C HIS A 79 -13.47 -2.87 -7.96
N PRO A 80 -13.52 -2.09 -9.05
CA PRO A 80 -12.41 -1.99 -9.99
C PRO A 80 -11.12 -1.45 -9.36
N VAL A 81 -11.25 -0.58 -8.35
CA VAL A 81 -10.11 -0.03 -7.60
C VAL A 81 -9.47 -1.11 -6.74
N GLU A 82 -10.28 -1.93 -6.07
CA GLU A 82 -9.79 -3.08 -5.30
C GLU A 82 -9.05 -4.08 -6.18
N GLU A 83 -9.60 -4.41 -7.35
CA GLU A 83 -8.98 -5.31 -8.31
C GLU A 83 -7.62 -4.77 -8.76
N THR A 84 -7.55 -3.47 -9.07
CA THR A 84 -6.30 -2.81 -9.46
C THR A 84 -5.25 -2.88 -8.36
N ILE A 85 -5.63 -2.57 -7.12
CA ILE A 85 -4.73 -2.68 -5.97
C ILE A 85 -4.26 -4.13 -5.78
N ASN A 86 -5.16 -5.10 -5.94
CA ASN A 86 -4.84 -6.52 -5.79
C ASN A 86 -3.89 -7.05 -6.87
N VAL A 87 -3.98 -6.57 -8.11
CA VAL A 87 -3.04 -6.93 -9.18
C VAL A 87 -1.61 -6.53 -8.80
N ILE A 88 -1.44 -5.38 -8.12
CA ILE A 88 -0.14 -4.88 -7.68
C ILE A 88 0.33 -5.60 -6.41
N LEU A 89 -0.55 -5.73 -5.40
CA LEU A 89 -0.15 -6.25 -4.09
C LEU A 89 0.01 -7.77 -4.02
N ARG A 90 -0.75 -8.56 -4.80
CA ARG A 90 -0.70 -10.03 -4.72
C ARG A 90 0.70 -10.60 -5.05
N PRO A 91 1.37 -10.18 -6.13
CA PRO A 91 2.75 -10.61 -6.41
C PRO A 91 3.72 -10.25 -5.28
N GLU A 92 3.59 -9.06 -4.70
CA GLU A 92 4.44 -8.60 -3.59
C GLU A 92 4.22 -9.41 -2.31
N GLN A 93 2.96 -9.68 -1.94
CA GLN A 93 2.65 -10.54 -0.81
C GLN A 93 3.23 -11.95 -0.98
N LYS A 94 3.13 -12.49 -2.21
CA LYS A 94 3.75 -13.78 -2.54
C LYS A 94 5.28 -13.71 -2.38
N ARG A 95 5.93 -12.66 -2.90
CA ARG A 95 7.38 -12.46 -2.78
C ARG A 95 7.82 -12.41 -1.32
N LEU A 96 7.20 -11.55 -0.52
CA LEU A 96 7.52 -11.38 0.90
C LEU A 96 7.33 -12.68 1.69
N ARG A 97 6.32 -13.50 1.35
CA ARG A 97 6.10 -14.80 2.00
C ARG A 97 7.23 -15.80 1.74
N TYR A 98 7.83 -15.77 0.56
CA TYR A 98 8.91 -16.69 0.16
C TYR A 98 10.30 -16.09 0.31
N GLN A 99 10.39 -14.84 0.75
CA GLN A 99 11.67 -14.24 1.09
C GLN A 99 12.13 -14.90 2.39
N GLU A 100 13.04 -15.87 2.28
CA GLU A 100 13.73 -16.42 3.43
C GLU A 100 14.47 -15.26 4.10
N LEU A 101 13.97 -14.84 5.26
CA LEU A 101 14.70 -14.00 6.20
C LEU A 101 15.93 -14.81 6.61
N THR A 102 17.02 -14.71 5.84
CA THR A 102 18.32 -15.05 6.37
C THR A 102 18.57 -13.99 7.45
N PRO A 103 18.54 -14.36 8.74
CA PRO A 103 18.86 -13.39 9.76
C PRO A 103 20.30 -12.96 9.53
N ASP A 104 20.51 -11.67 9.30
CA ASP A 104 21.85 -11.10 9.18
C ASP A 104 22.64 -11.46 10.45
N GLY A 105 23.62 -12.36 10.30
CA GLY A 105 24.49 -12.80 11.39
C GLY A 105 24.66 -14.30 11.58
N GLN A 106 23.91 -15.18 10.91
CA GLN A 106 24.17 -16.62 10.96
C GLN A 106 25.17 -17.04 9.87
N PHE A 107 26.41 -16.57 10.01
CA PHE A 107 27.54 -17.21 9.33
C PHE A 107 27.64 -18.63 9.91
N PHE A 108 27.39 -19.64 9.09
CA PHE A 108 27.73 -21.02 9.44
C PHE A 108 29.21 -21.08 9.79
N THR A 109 29.56 -21.04 11.08
CA THR A 109 30.88 -21.45 11.51
C THR A 109 30.88 -22.96 11.46
N THR A 110 31.46 -23.52 10.39
CA THR A 110 31.88 -24.93 10.43
C THR A 110 32.76 -25.10 11.67
N PRO A 111 32.41 -25.99 12.62
CA PRO A 111 33.33 -26.27 13.72
C PRO A 111 34.62 -26.84 13.10
N PRO A 112 35.80 -26.39 13.53
CA PRO A 112 37.04 -26.96 13.05
C PRO A 112 37.07 -28.43 13.48
N SER A 113 36.97 -29.36 12.53
CA SER A 113 37.19 -30.78 12.79
C SER A 113 38.67 -30.98 13.08
N THR A 114 39.06 -30.83 14.35
CA THR A 114 40.40 -31.16 14.83
C THR A 114 40.53 -32.67 14.96
N TRP A 115 40.66 -33.39 13.84
CA TRP A 115 41.28 -34.72 13.87
C TRP A 115 42.78 -34.53 13.79
N ARG A 116 43.41 -34.45 14.96
CA ARG A 116 44.87 -34.57 15.12
C ARG A 116 45.18 -35.66 16.14
N LEU A 117 45.21 -36.92 15.70
CA LEU A 117 45.93 -38.06 16.28
C LEU A 117 46.17 -39.02 15.09
N ARG A 118 47.33 -39.58 14.77
CA ARG A 118 48.57 -39.83 15.52
C ARG A 118 49.71 -40.02 14.49
N ARG A 119 50.94 -39.80 14.94
CA ARG A 119 52.16 -40.29 14.27
C ARG A 119 52.19 -41.81 14.27
#